data_AF-A0A0R1JAC7-F1
#
_entry.id   AF-A0A0R1JAC7-F1
#
_cell.length_a   1.000
_cell.length_b   1.000
_cell.length_c   1.000
_cell.angle_alpha   90.00
_cell.angle_beta   90.00
_cell.angle_gamma   90.00
#
_symmetry.space_group_name_H-M   'P 1'
#
loop_
_entity.id
_entity.type
_entity.pdbx_description
1 polymer ?
#
loop_
_entity_poly.entity_id
_entity_poly.type
_entity_poly.pdbx_seq_one_letter_code
_entity_poly.pdbx_strand_id
1 'polypeptide(L)'
;MWKKLLSILAVLAFFIVILGCSKKDNAVVTATNHTWYLYQDQGEDNVVSVKFTDKRAIVNDMSSIGDKVGIQRLNVHNKRPTFTLDNNGKTITVNSANKLAFTLGKKYKENVYGRHMQGYYVTYKGDTYKFAYITKTDKKSKAVQENKSRSQKISYEQMKNHIVNIDYGAEAPKNTNFIGKYNFKTIINYRRTDGNLTVNNDGTYQMTLTEHAAQALNDKVDNPTIMTTLVTSSQIKSLYGKYYLVPKNLLTIEYYFHGQNQDHLLPKSVNLKVDSKSTGNQIDLARTRIEEDSNQLYLFSSDYTVRQQEGQSNSKGNLLTKSNSNQTELKDAITQTNNYYLSYLANPVQSNADFMQLVAAISDNNKQKVGDVEVDFGGKYSTNQNVSDYKGVDVDGNSQPDMQYVFLVTAAQNGDNSPTVATSKGKFLVYGMLNNKLYLLRQPDKDSTTVTWTLVKDVSLKVPALKFTVN
;
A
#
# COMPACT_ATOMS: atom_id res chain seq x y z
N MET A 1 66.94 42.60 31.50
CA MET A 1 65.87 41.64 31.90
C MET A 1 64.49 41.97 31.34
N TRP A 2 64.13 43.25 31.18
CA TRP A 2 62.79 43.67 30.72
C TRP A 2 62.38 43.18 29.32
N LYS A 3 63.32 43.15 28.36
CA LYS A 3 63.07 42.63 27.00
C LYS A 3 62.72 41.13 26.99
N LYS A 4 63.31 40.31 27.87
CA LYS A 4 62.98 38.88 27.98
C LYS A 4 61.60 38.65 28.62
N LEU A 5 61.21 39.51 29.57
CA LEU A 5 59.89 39.45 30.21
C LEU A 5 58.76 39.80 29.23
N LEU A 6 58.98 40.81 28.37
CA LEU A 6 58.05 41.21 27.30
C LEU A 6 57.89 40.13 26.23
N SER A 7 58.97 39.44 25.84
CA SER A 7 58.89 38.31 24.91
C SER A 7 58.09 37.13 25.47
N ILE A 8 58.23 36.84 26.77
CA ILE A 8 57.47 35.77 27.43
C ILE A 8 55.99 36.15 27.53
N LEU A 9 55.64 37.40 27.89
CA LEU A 9 54.27 37.88 27.92
C LEU A 9 53.61 37.90 26.52
N ALA A 10 54.37 38.25 25.48
CA ALA A 10 53.87 38.24 24.10
C ALA A 10 53.59 36.80 23.62
N VAL A 11 54.44 35.83 23.96
CA VAL A 11 54.22 34.40 23.66
C VAL A 11 53.04 33.83 24.47
N LEU A 12 52.91 34.22 25.75
CA LEU A 12 51.78 33.80 26.59
C LEU A 12 50.45 34.38 26.08
N ALA A 13 50.43 35.66 25.67
CA ALA A 13 49.26 36.30 25.06
C ALA A 13 48.92 35.65 23.70
N PHE A 14 49.92 35.26 22.91
CA PHE A 14 49.70 34.52 21.66
C PHE A 14 49.09 33.13 21.91
N PHE A 15 49.50 32.43 22.97
CA PHE A 15 48.90 31.14 23.37
C PHE A 15 47.48 31.29 23.97
N ILE A 16 47.19 32.39 24.67
CA ILE A 16 45.85 32.69 25.19
C ILE A 16 44.88 33.06 24.04
N VAL A 17 45.37 33.71 22.98
CA VAL A 17 44.56 34.05 21.79
C VAL A 17 44.33 32.86 20.86
N ILE A 18 45.22 31.86 20.83
CA ILE A 18 45.04 30.61 20.06
C ILE A 18 44.09 29.61 20.76
N LEU A 19 43.85 29.75 22.07
CA LEU A 19 42.71 29.13 22.77
C LEU A 19 41.37 29.84 22.48
N GLY A 20 41.30 30.56 21.35
CA GLY A 20 40.14 31.28 20.88
C GLY A 20 38.88 30.43 20.92
N CYS A 21 37.82 31.03 21.47
CA CYS A 21 36.45 30.51 21.57
C CYS A 21 36.11 29.54 20.44
N SER A 22 36.36 28.25 20.65
CA SER A 22 35.89 27.21 19.75
C SER A 22 34.38 27.37 19.63
N LYS A 23 33.85 27.48 18.40
CA LYS A 23 32.41 27.59 18.19
C LYS A 23 31.73 26.45 18.95
N LYS A 24 30.80 26.82 19.83
CA LYS A 24 30.00 25.89 20.64
C LYS A 24 29.40 24.81 19.72
N ASP A 25 29.50 23.54 20.12
CA ASP A 25 29.05 22.42 19.27
C ASP A 25 27.57 22.57 18.87
N ASN A 26 26.73 23.08 19.78
CA ASN A 26 25.32 23.37 19.50
C ASN A 26 25.14 24.41 18.37
N ALA A 27 25.97 25.46 18.34
CA ALA A 27 25.95 26.49 17.30
C ALA A 27 26.44 25.95 15.96
N VAL A 28 27.40 25.02 15.95
CA VAL A 28 27.84 24.34 14.73
C VAL A 28 26.70 23.52 14.14
N VAL A 29 25.97 22.77 14.95
CA VAL A 29 24.82 21.97 14.52
C VAL A 29 23.75 22.84 13.87
N THR A 30 23.34 23.93 14.54
CA THR A 30 22.23 24.78 14.07
C THR A 30 22.58 25.72 12.93
N ALA A 31 23.87 25.96 12.67
CA ALA A 31 24.32 26.79 11.54
C ALA A 31 24.37 26.04 10.20
N THR A 32 24.16 24.72 10.20
CA THR A 32 24.16 23.91 8.97
C THR A 32 22.78 23.87 8.31
N ASN A 33 22.74 23.67 6.99
CA ASN A 33 21.50 23.44 6.24
C ASN A 33 21.07 21.96 6.21
N HIS A 34 21.76 21.10 6.97
CA HIS A 34 21.50 19.67 7.02
C HIS A 34 20.16 19.37 7.68
N THR A 35 19.51 18.30 7.22
CA THR A 35 18.45 17.64 7.98
C THR A 35 19.11 16.69 8.98
N TRP A 36 18.94 16.98 10.26
CA TRP A 36 19.40 16.14 11.35
C TRP A 36 18.30 15.17 11.75
N TYR A 37 18.66 14.00 12.23
CA TYR A 37 17.77 12.94 12.65
C TYR A 37 18.09 12.56 14.08
N LEU A 38 17.09 12.63 14.96
CA LEU A 38 17.11 12.06 16.30
C LEU A 38 16.52 10.65 16.24
N TYR A 39 17.28 9.65 16.66
CA TYR A 39 16.88 8.25 16.56
C TYR A 39 17.60 7.35 17.57
N GLN A 40 17.07 6.14 17.76
CA GLN A 40 17.70 5.05 18.51
C GLN A 40 18.08 3.89 17.58
N ASP A 41 18.97 3.03 18.05
CA ASP A 41 19.43 1.83 17.36
C ASP A 41 19.87 2.11 15.91
N GLN A 42 19.09 1.61 14.94
CA GLN A 42 19.34 1.71 13.51
C GLN A 42 18.45 2.75 12.80
N GLY A 43 17.75 3.61 13.55
CA GLY A 43 16.92 4.67 12.97
C GLY A 43 15.80 4.17 12.07
N GLU A 44 15.35 2.99 12.43
CA GLU A 44 14.33 2.23 11.76
C GLU A 44 12.94 2.59 12.29
N ASP A 45 12.84 2.90 13.59
CA ASP A 45 11.63 3.46 14.20
C ASP A 45 11.98 4.68 15.05
N ASN A 46 10.97 5.47 15.41
CA ASN A 46 11.11 6.67 16.23
C ASN A 46 12.16 7.66 15.71
N VAL A 47 11.95 8.12 14.49
CA VAL A 47 12.83 9.12 13.91
C VAL A 47 12.16 10.48 13.99
N VAL A 48 12.88 11.47 14.49
CA VAL A 48 12.49 12.87 14.42
C VAL A 48 13.52 13.61 13.58
N SER A 49 13.08 14.14 12.44
CA SER A 49 13.91 15.03 11.63
C SER A 49 13.84 16.46 12.16
N VAL A 50 14.98 17.14 12.16
CA VAL A 50 15.11 18.55 12.55
C VAL A 50 15.97 19.24 11.52
N LYS A 51 15.41 20.25 10.85
CA LYS A 51 16.13 21.15 9.96
C LYS A 51 16.11 22.55 10.56
N PHE A 52 17.26 23.06 10.93
CA PHE A 52 17.40 24.40 11.49
C PHE A 52 17.44 25.46 10.38
N THR A 53 16.79 26.59 10.61
CA THR A 53 16.74 27.76 9.72
C THR A 53 16.57 29.02 10.58
N ASP A 54 17.62 29.85 10.65
CA ASP A 54 17.70 30.99 11.58
C ASP A 54 17.29 30.58 13.01
N LYS A 55 16.54 31.40 13.75
CA LYS A 55 16.04 31.09 15.11
C LYS A 55 14.85 30.09 15.11
N ARG A 56 14.64 29.36 14.00
CA ARG A 56 13.51 28.45 13.79
C ARG A 56 13.97 27.05 13.36
N ALA A 57 13.10 26.07 13.53
CA ALA A 57 13.32 24.71 13.06
C ALA A 57 12.10 24.21 12.31
N ILE A 58 12.32 23.33 11.34
CA ILE A 58 11.32 22.42 10.81
C ILE A 58 11.56 21.09 11.49
N VAL A 59 10.60 20.66 12.31
CA VAL A 59 10.67 19.40 13.02
C VAL A 59 9.61 18.49 12.44
N ASN A 60 10.00 17.31 11.94
CA ASN A 60 9.03 16.33 11.49
C ASN A 60 9.23 14.97 12.13
N ASP A 61 8.14 14.36 12.53
CA ASP A 61 8.07 12.95 12.88
C ASP A 61 8.14 12.10 11.62
N MET A 62 9.10 11.18 11.56
CA MET A 62 9.43 10.37 10.38
C MET A 62 9.26 8.88 10.69
N SER A 63 9.03 8.07 9.65
CA SER A 63 8.92 6.61 9.81
C SER A 63 10.31 5.98 9.92
N SER A 64 11.27 6.42 9.12
CA SER A 64 12.68 6.04 9.19
C SER A 64 13.61 7.18 8.76
N ILE A 65 14.93 6.99 8.96
CA ILE A 65 15.94 7.95 8.50
C ILE A 65 15.85 8.15 6.98
N GLY A 66 15.69 9.40 6.56
CA GLY A 66 15.71 9.79 5.15
C GLY A 66 14.37 9.65 4.43
N ASP A 67 13.29 9.26 5.11
CA ASP A 67 11.97 9.21 4.51
C ASP A 67 11.48 10.58 4.05
N LYS A 68 10.53 10.58 3.11
CA LYS A 68 9.94 11.80 2.54
C LYS A 68 8.62 12.20 3.20
N VAL A 69 7.97 11.29 3.92
CA VAL A 69 6.64 11.48 4.53
C VAL A 69 6.79 11.59 6.04
N GLY A 70 6.26 12.67 6.62
CA GLY A 70 6.29 12.91 8.05
C GLY A 70 5.30 13.99 8.51
N ILE A 71 5.03 14.03 9.81
CA ILE A 71 4.16 15.05 10.44
C ILE A 71 5.02 16.17 10.96
N GLN A 72 4.70 17.40 10.59
CA GLN A 72 5.41 18.55 11.10
C GLN A 72 4.96 18.86 12.54
N ARG A 73 5.89 18.87 13.49
CA ARG A 73 5.64 19.43 14.82
C ARG A 73 5.63 20.94 14.74
N LEU A 74 4.46 21.55 14.91
CA LEU A 74 4.31 23.01 15.01
C LEU A 74 4.44 23.47 16.47
N ASN A 75 4.61 24.78 16.69
CA ASN A 75 4.52 25.36 18.02
C ASN A 75 3.09 25.88 18.28
N VAL A 76 2.79 26.23 19.52
CA VAL A 76 1.46 26.72 19.98
C VAL A 76 0.89 27.93 19.21
N HIS A 77 1.67 28.55 18.30
CA HIS A 77 1.27 29.71 17.49
C HIS A 77 1.43 29.49 15.97
N ASN A 78 1.51 28.24 15.51
CA ASN A 78 1.50 27.80 14.10
C ASN A 78 2.24 28.71 13.09
N LYS A 79 3.58 28.63 13.07
CA LYS A 79 4.43 29.13 11.96
C LYS A 79 5.68 28.29 11.67
N ARG A 80 6.27 27.68 12.71
CA ARG A 80 7.42 26.74 12.77
C ARG A 80 8.00 26.85 14.19
N PRO A 81 8.46 25.76 14.84
CA PRO A 81 9.12 25.83 16.14
C PRO A 81 10.29 26.81 16.18
N THR A 82 10.45 27.51 17.30
CA THR A 82 11.70 28.24 17.61
C THR A 82 12.64 27.31 18.37
N PHE A 83 13.94 27.61 18.37
CA PHE A 83 14.89 26.91 19.22
C PHE A 83 15.79 27.87 20.00
N THR A 84 16.29 27.38 21.12
CA THR A 84 17.26 28.06 21.97
C THR A 84 18.48 27.17 22.18
N LEU A 85 19.62 27.83 22.35
CA LEU A 85 20.91 27.20 22.62
C LEU A 85 21.31 27.55 24.04
N ASP A 86 21.82 26.58 24.78
CA ASP A 86 22.35 26.86 26.11
C ASP A 86 23.71 27.55 26.09
N ASN A 87 24.06 28.16 27.22
CA ASN A 87 25.31 28.90 27.37
C ASN A 87 26.53 27.96 27.44
N ASN A 88 26.38 26.71 27.88
CA ASN A 88 27.48 25.74 27.95
C ASN A 88 27.87 25.16 26.58
N GLY A 89 27.06 25.41 25.54
CA GLY A 89 27.38 25.03 24.17
C GLY A 89 27.00 23.60 23.77
N LYS A 90 26.22 22.89 24.59
CA LYS A 90 25.89 21.47 24.39
C LYS A 90 24.41 21.21 24.19
N THR A 91 23.51 21.97 24.80
CA THR A 91 22.06 21.68 24.73
C THR A 91 21.38 22.50 23.66
N ILE A 92 20.53 21.82 22.88
CA ILE A 92 19.61 22.43 21.92
C ILE A 92 18.20 22.16 22.43
N THR A 93 17.38 23.21 22.51
CA THR A 93 15.97 23.11 22.88
C THR A 93 15.11 23.63 21.75
N VAL A 94 14.24 22.80 21.18
CA VAL A 94 13.26 23.15 20.15
C VAL A 94 11.86 23.18 20.77
N ASN A 95 11.22 24.34 20.71
CA ASN A 95 9.90 24.62 21.29
C ASN A 95 8.77 24.22 20.32
N SER A 96 8.66 22.92 20.03
CA SER A 96 7.53 22.30 19.33
C SER A 96 6.40 21.93 20.31
N ALA A 97 5.23 21.55 19.78
CA ALA A 97 4.07 21.05 20.55
C ALA A 97 4.49 19.99 21.59
N ASN A 98 5.40 19.10 21.19
CA ASN A 98 6.20 18.29 22.10
C ASN A 98 7.63 18.83 22.13
N LYS A 99 8.00 19.53 23.22
CA LYS A 99 9.33 20.13 23.40
C LYS A 99 10.43 19.09 23.20
N LEU A 100 11.41 19.41 22.37
CA LEU A 100 12.61 18.60 22.16
C LEU A 100 13.78 19.29 22.87
N ALA A 101 14.35 18.70 23.90
CA ALA A 101 15.52 19.23 24.59
C ALA A 101 16.55 18.11 24.74
N PHE A 102 17.69 18.24 24.05
CA PHE A 102 18.72 17.22 24.03
C PHE A 102 20.11 17.83 24.17
N THR A 103 20.99 17.12 24.87
CA THR A 103 22.37 17.55 25.14
C THR A 103 23.34 16.77 24.28
N LEU A 104 24.15 17.49 23.49
CA LEU A 104 25.20 16.93 22.64
C LEU A 104 26.32 16.33 23.50
N GLY A 105 26.55 15.03 23.30
CA GLY A 105 27.62 14.26 23.90
C GLY A 105 28.79 14.05 22.94
N LYS A 106 29.33 12.83 22.90
CA LYS A 106 30.48 12.49 22.05
C LYS A 106 30.08 12.50 20.57
N LYS A 107 30.96 13.04 19.72
CA LYS A 107 30.86 12.95 18.25
C LYS A 107 30.99 11.48 17.82
N TYR A 108 30.27 11.10 16.78
CA TYR A 108 30.37 9.77 16.17
C TYR A 108 30.21 9.84 14.65
N LYS A 109 30.71 8.78 13.99
CA LYS A 109 30.49 8.46 12.59
C LYS A 109 30.20 6.98 12.50
N GLU A 110 29.11 6.61 11.83
CA GLU A 110 28.75 5.20 11.66
C GLU A 110 27.95 4.99 10.36
N ASN A 111 27.87 3.74 9.90
CA ASN A 111 26.98 3.36 8.82
C ASN A 111 25.71 2.73 9.41
N VAL A 112 24.55 3.27 9.03
CA VAL A 112 23.22 2.78 9.42
C VAL A 112 22.46 2.39 8.16
N TYR A 113 22.39 1.09 7.87
CA TYR A 113 21.74 0.53 6.67
C TYR A 113 22.09 1.27 5.37
N GLY A 114 23.38 1.41 5.08
CA GLY A 114 23.88 2.07 3.88
C GLY A 114 23.82 3.59 3.94
N ARG A 115 23.50 4.19 5.09
CA ARG A 115 23.52 5.64 5.31
C ARG A 115 24.71 5.98 6.21
N HIS A 116 25.64 6.78 5.71
CA HIS A 116 26.81 7.24 6.47
C HIS A 116 26.38 8.42 7.33
N MET A 117 26.21 8.16 8.62
CA MET A 117 25.74 9.12 9.61
C MET A 117 26.93 9.80 10.28
N GLN A 118 26.84 11.13 10.47
CA GLN A 118 27.78 11.89 11.29
C GLN A 118 27.01 12.79 12.25
N GLY A 119 27.37 12.75 13.53
CA GLY A 119 26.70 13.58 14.53
C GLY A 119 27.19 13.30 15.94
N TYR A 120 26.25 13.29 16.89
CA TYR A 120 26.52 13.21 18.32
C TYR A 120 25.63 12.15 18.98
N TYR A 121 26.17 11.41 19.94
CA TYR A 121 25.31 10.79 20.95
C TYR A 121 24.65 11.89 21.76
N VAL A 122 23.36 11.75 22.06
CA VAL A 122 22.61 12.75 22.82
C VAL A 122 21.81 12.10 23.94
N THR A 123 21.67 12.81 25.05
CA THR A 123 20.72 12.45 26.09
C THR A 123 19.41 13.18 25.84
N TYR A 124 18.31 12.43 25.77
CA TYR A 124 16.96 12.95 25.55
C TYR A 124 15.97 12.20 26.44
N LYS A 125 15.25 12.90 27.32
CA LYS A 125 14.27 12.31 28.27
C LYS A 125 14.82 11.14 29.12
N GLY A 126 16.10 11.17 29.49
CA GLY A 126 16.77 10.10 30.26
C GLY A 126 17.38 8.98 29.39
N ASP A 127 16.84 8.82 28.19
CA ASP A 127 17.32 8.01 27.07
C ASP A 127 18.67 8.42 26.46
N THR A 128 19.49 7.47 26.00
CA THR A 128 20.57 7.73 25.03
C THR A 128 20.06 7.55 23.59
N TYR A 129 20.35 8.54 22.75
CA TYR A 129 19.99 8.57 21.33
C TYR A 129 21.19 9.00 20.51
N LYS A 130 20.97 9.02 19.21
CA LYS A 130 21.86 9.57 18.20
C LYS A 130 21.18 10.76 17.54
N PHE A 131 21.92 11.86 17.38
CA PHE A 131 21.50 13.03 16.62
C PHE A 131 22.52 13.29 15.50
N ALA A 132 22.15 12.97 14.26
CA ALA A 132 23.08 13.02 13.13
C ALA A 132 22.41 13.34 11.81
N TYR A 133 23.21 13.78 10.84
CA TYR A 133 22.79 13.97 9.46
C TYR A 133 23.45 12.92 8.56
N ILE A 134 22.83 12.69 7.39
CA ILE A 134 23.37 11.80 6.36
C ILE A 134 24.47 12.55 5.61
N THR A 135 25.70 12.04 5.66
CA THR A 135 26.85 12.58 4.91
C THR A 135 26.91 12.02 3.49
N LYS A 136 26.55 10.75 3.34
CA LYS A 136 26.52 10.02 2.08
C LYS A 136 25.57 8.85 2.23
N THR A 137 24.92 8.47 1.14
CA THR A 137 24.23 7.19 1.05
C THR A 137 25.06 6.29 0.13
N ASP A 138 25.25 5.05 0.55
CA ASP A 138 25.83 4.04 -0.33
C ASP A 138 24.96 3.92 -1.58
N LYS A 139 25.61 3.78 -2.74
CA LYS A 139 24.88 3.37 -3.93
C LYS A 139 24.28 2.01 -3.60
N LYS A 140 22.96 1.84 -3.81
CA LYS A 140 22.31 0.52 -3.71
C LYS A 140 23.20 -0.47 -4.46
N SER A 141 23.83 -1.38 -3.72
CA SER A 141 24.71 -2.36 -4.35
C SER A 141 23.81 -3.21 -5.26
N LYS A 142 24.24 -3.47 -6.49
CA LYS A 142 23.55 -4.43 -7.37
C LYS A 142 23.67 -5.89 -6.84
N ALA A 143 24.27 -6.07 -5.67
CA ALA A 143 24.73 -7.33 -5.12
C ALA A 143 24.05 -7.68 -3.78
N VAL A 144 22.89 -7.09 -3.47
CA VAL A 144 21.93 -7.83 -2.66
C VAL A 144 21.43 -8.91 -3.61
N GLN A 145 21.92 -10.14 -3.46
CA GLN A 145 21.19 -11.28 -4.01
C GLN A 145 19.77 -11.09 -3.50
N GLU A 146 18.83 -10.72 -4.39
CA GLU A 146 17.42 -10.88 -4.09
C GLU A 146 17.32 -12.30 -3.56
N ASN A 147 17.03 -12.46 -2.28
CA ASN A 147 16.55 -13.72 -1.77
C ASN A 147 15.37 -14.00 -2.68
N LYS A 148 15.57 -14.91 -3.65
CA LYS A 148 14.53 -15.23 -4.62
C LYS A 148 13.35 -15.61 -3.75
N SER A 149 12.33 -14.77 -3.73
CA SER A 149 11.08 -15.03 -3.05
C SER A 149 10.56 -16.33 -3.65
N ARG A 150 10.84 -17.45 -2.99
CA ARG A 150 10.46 -18.77 -3.47
C ARG A 150 9.04 -18.99 -3.05
N SER A 151 8.12 -18.44 -3.83
CA SER A 151 6.71 -18.70 -3.66
C SER A 151 6.45 -20.18 -3.86
N GLN A 152 5.96 -20.85 -2.82
CA GLN A 152 5.62 -22.26 -2.84
C GLN A 152 4.12 -22.41 -3.05
N LYS A 153 3.73 -23.19 -4.06
CA LYS A 153 2.33 -23.60 -4.23
C LYS A 153 1.97 -24.56 -3.09
N ILE A 154 0.86 -24.27 -2.42
CA ILE A 154 0.32 -25.07 -1.32
C ILE A 154 -1.16 -25.35 -1.55
N SER A 155 -1.74 -26.27 -0.79
CA SER A 155 -3.19 -26.42 -0.73
C SER A 155 -3.83 -25.36 0.19
N TYR A 156 -5.13 -25.14 0.01
CA TYR A 156 -5.94 -24.30 0.90
C TYR A 156 -5.80 -24.72 2.37
N GLU A 157 -5.93 -26.02 2.66
CA GLU A 157 -5.89 -26.56 4.03
C GLU A 157 -4.57 -26.30 4.74
N GLN A 158 -3.47 -26.25 3.99
CA GLN A 158 -2.14 -26.02 4.55
C GLN A 158 -1.89 -24.55 4.89
N MET A 159 -2.54 -23.60 4.23
CA MET A 159 -2.21 -22.18 4.35
C MET A 159 -2.33 -21.64 5.78
N LYS A 160 -3.36 -22.09 6.51
CA LYS A 160 -3.58 -21.65 7.90
C LYS A 160 -2.43 -22.04 8.85
N ASN A 161 -1.71 -23.11 8.54
CA ASN A 161 -0.58 -23.60 9.35
C ASN A 161 0.68 -22.72 9.20
N HIS A 162 0.73 -21.89 8.16
CA HIS A 162 1.85 -20.98 7.92
C HIS A 162 1.67 -19.60 8.56
N ILE A 163 0.47 -19.28 9.05
CA ILE A 163 0.19 -18.00 9.68
C ILE A 163 0.99 -17.89 10.99
N VAL A 164 1.77 -16.82 11.10
CA VAL A 164 2.52 -16.51 12.32
C VAL A 164 1.55 -16.08 13.40
N ASN A 165 1.65 -16.71 14.57
CA ASN A 165 0.86 -16.34 15.74
C ASN A 165 1.24 -14.92 16.21
N ILE A 166 0.26 -14.01 16.18
CA ILE A 166 0.44 -12.60 16.55
C ILE A 166 0.20 -12.34 18.03
N ASP A 167 -0.45 -13.26 18.75
CA ASP A 167 -0.76 -13.10 20.18
C ASP A 167 0.48 -13.34 21.04
N TYR A 168 1.38 -14.19 20.56
CA TYR A 168 2.60 -14.54 21.29
C TYR A 168 3.54 -13.33 21.41
N GLY A 169 3.69 -12.82 22.64
CA GLY A 169 4.53 -11.67 22.95
C GLY A 169 3.89 -10.32 22.61
N ALA A 170 2.57 -10.27 22.41
CA ALA A 170 1.86 -9.00 22.29
C ALA A 170 1.85 -8.27 23.65
N GLU A 171 2.04 -6.95 23.62
CA GLU A 171 2.01 -6.09 24.80
C GLU A 171 0.88 -5.07 24.67
N ALA A 172 0.12 -4.89 25.75
CA ALA A 172 -1.00 -3.97 25.76
C ALA A 172 -0.56 -2.53 25.38
N PRO A 173 -1.37 -1.79 24.58
CA PRO A 173 -1.04 -0.44 24.18
C PRO A 173 -0.96 0.51 25.39
N LYS A 174 0.11 1.29 25.51
CA LYS A 174 0.28 2.27 26.61
C LYS A 174 -0.72 3.44 26.55
N ASN A 175 -1.13 3.83 25.34
CA ASN A 175 -2.16 4.82 25.05
C ASN A 175 -3.37 4.12 24.41
N THR A 176 -4.50 4.15 25.12
CA THR A 176 -5.74 3.50 24.71
C THR A 176 -6.53 4.29 23.66
N ASN A 177 -6.17 5.55 23.37
CA ASN A 177 -6.87 6.37 22.37
C ASN A 177 -6.76 5.83 20.94
N PHE A 178 -5.73 5.03 20.67
CA PHE A 178 -5.49 4.38 19.38
C PHE A 178 -6.22 3.03 19.24
N ILE A 179 -6.87 2.56 20.30
CA ILE A 179 -7.61 1.29 20.31
C ILE A 179 -8.98 1.52 19.67
N GLY A 180 -9.36 0.61 18.79
CA GLY A 180 -10.64 0.64 18.13
C GLY A 180 -10.56 0.20 16.68
N LYS A 181 -11.64 0.46 15.96
CA LYS A 181 -11.79 0.15 14.54
C LYS A 181 -11.90 1.45 13.78
N TYR A 182 -11.25 1.52 12.63
CA TYR A 182 -11.11 2.73 11.84
C TYR A 182 -11.26 2.42 10.36
N ASN A 183 -11.99 3.26 9.65
CA ASN A 183 -11.98 3.31 8.19
C ASN A 183 -11.04 4.44 7.73
N PHE A 184 -10.37 4.24 6.60
CA PHE A 184 -9.61 5.29 5.92
C PHE A 184 -9.63 5.09 4.42
N LYS A 185 -9.21 6.12 3.69
CA LYS A 185 -9.10 6.09 2.23
C LYS A 185 -7.70 6.50 1.82
N THR A 186 -7.15 5.83 0.82
CA THR A 186 -5.82 6.11 0.30
C THR A 186 -5.71 5.80 -1.19
N ILE A 187 -4.54 6.05 -1.77
CA ILE A 187 -4.19 5.67 -3.14
C ILE A 187 -2.89 4.87 -3.11
N ILE A 188 -2.91 3.70 -3.76
CA ILE A 188 -1.76 2.80 -3.93
C ILE A 188 -1.58 2.57 -5.43
N ASN A 189 -0.43 2.93 -6.01
CA ASN A 189 -0.17 2.73 -7.45
C ASN A 189 -1.30 3.22 -8.38
N TYR A 190 -1.82 4.45 -8.15
CA TYR A 190 -2.96 5.04 -8.87
C TYR A 190 -4.32 4.36 -8.67
N ARG A 191 -4.42 3.42 -7.72
CA ARG A 191 -5.66 2.72 -7.36
C ARG A 191 -6.26 3.35 -6.13
N ARG A 192 -7.52 3.77 -6.23
CA ARG A 192 -8.29 4.14 -5.04
C ARG A 192 -8.39 2.91 -4.15
N THR A 193 -8.09 3.09 -2.87
CA THR A 193 -8.03 1.99 -1.91
C THR A 193 -8.81 2.38 -0.67
N ASP A 194 -9.75 1.52 -0.28
CA ASP A 194 -10.48 1.65 0.98
C ASP A 194 -9.82 0.77 2.03
N GLY A 195 -9.54 1.36 3.18
CA GLY A 195 -8.84 0.70 4.28
C GLY A 195 -9.73 0.56 5.51
N ASN A 196 -9.60 -0.57 6.19
CA ASN A 196 -10.11 -0.77 7.54
C ASN A 196 -8.97 -1.22 8.44
N LEU A 197 -8.82 -0.61 9.61
CA LEU A 197 -7.80 -0.90 10.60
C LEU A 197 -8.46 -1.18 11.95
N THR A 198 -8.09 -2.28 12.59
CA THR A 198 -8.47 -2.64 13.95
C THR A 198 -7.21 -2.69 14.79
N VAL A 199 -7.20 -1.98 15.92
CA VAL A 199 -6.16 -2.05 16.95
C VAL A 199 -6.81 -2.54 18.23
N ASN A 200 -6.31 -3.66 18.76
CA ASN A 200 -6.89 -4.37 19.90
C ASN A 200 -6.25 -3.97 21.23
N ASN A 201 -6.94 -4.28 22.33
CA ASN A 201 -6.49 -3.99 23.70
C ASN A 201 -5.23 -4.78 24.12
N ASP A 202 -4.96 -5.91 23.48
CA ASP A 202 -3.80 -6.76 23.74
C ASP A 202 -2.55 -6.31 22.97
N GLY A 203 -2.66 -5.29 22.12
CA GLY A 203 -1.55 -4.80 21.31
C GLY A 203 -1.42 -5.47 19.95
N THR A 204 -2.41 -6.27 19.53
CA THR A 204 -2.50 -6.76 18.16
C THR A 204 -3.21 -5.77 17.24
N TYR A 205 -3.00 -5.89 15.94
CA TYR A 205 -3.75 -5.17 14.93
C TYR A 205 -4.04 -6.04 13.71
N GLN A 206 -5.10 -5.67 12.99
CA GLN A 206 -5.37 -6.12 11.64
C GLN A 206 -5.72 -4.93 10.75
N MET A 207 -5.14 -4.88 9.54
CA MET A 207 -5.48 -3.88 8.54
C MET A 207 -5.82 -4.57 7.22
N THR A 208 -7.02 -4.28 6.73
CA THR A 208 -7.54 -4.73 5.44
C THR A 208 -7.53 -3.56 4.46
N LEU A 209 -7.00 -3.77 3.26
CA LEU A 209 -7.01 -2.81 2.15
C LEU A 209 -7.73 -3.46 0.97
N THR A 210 -8.73 -2.77 0.42
CA THR A 210 -9.42 -3.17 -0.80
C THR A 210 -9.00 -2.23 -1.91
N GLU A 211 -8.18 -2.73 -2.84
CA GLU A 211 -7.70 -2.00 -4.00
C GLU A 211 -8.67 -2.14 -5.17
N HIS A 212 -9.14 -0.99 -5.67
CA HIS A 212 -9.98 -0.93 -6.84
C HIS A 212 -9.15 -0.79 -8.13
N ALA A 213 -9.73 -1.14 -9.27
CA ALA A 213 -9.08 -0.94 -10.56
C ALA A 213 -8.73 0.54 -10.79
N ALA A 214 -7.57 0.78 -11.41
CA ALA A 214 -7.07 2.13 -11.66
C ALA A 214 -8.09 2.95 -12.47
N GLN A 215 -8.22 4.23 -12.14
CA GLN A 215 -9.08 5.17 -12.84
C GLN A 215 -8.28 6.28 -13.50
N ALA A 216 -8.87 6.94 -14.50
CA ALA A 216 -8.38 8.23 -14.93
C ALA A 216 -8.36 9.23 -13.75
N LEU A 217 -7.43 10.18 -13.77
CA LEU A 217 -7.21 11.13 -12.67
C LEU A 217 -8.33 12.17 -12.56
N ASN A 218 -9.13 12.34 -13.61
CA ASN A 218 -10.46 12.91 -13.49
C ASN A 218 -11.41 11.77 -13.13
N ASP A 219 -12.23 11.89 -12.09
CA ASP A 219 -13.64 11.47 -12.19
C ASP A 219 -14.38 11.57 -10.86
N LYS A 220 -15.59 12.11 -11.00
CA LYS A 220 -16.61 12.36 -9.98
C LYS A 220 -17.27 11.07 -9.45
N VAL A 221 -16.88 9.89 -9.93
CA VAL A 221 -17.48 8.59 -9.59
C VAL A 221 -16.39 7.57 -9.27
N ASP A 222 -16.54 6.84 -8.16
CA ASP A 222 -15.65 5.73 -7.77
C ASP A 222 -15.89 4.51 -8.68
N ASN A 223 -14.82 3.85 -9.13
CA ASN A 223 -14.91 2.55 -9.83
C ASN A 223 -15.06 1.46 -8.77
N PRO A 224 -16.16 0.70 -8.74
CA PRO A 224 -16.37 -0.32 -7.71
C PRO A 224 -15.66 -1.65 -7.99
N THR A 225 -14.93 -1.74 -9.11
CA THR A 225 -14.24 -2.96 -9.53
C THR A 225 -13.06 -3.26 -8.60
N ILE A 226 -13.11 -4.40 -7.91
CA ILE A 226 -12.11 -4.82 -6.94
C ILE A 226 -11.04 -5.68 -7.63
N MET A 227 -9.77 -5.28 -7.53
CA MET A 227 -8.66 -6.07 -8.05
C MET A 227 -8.04 -6.96 -6.99
N THR A 228 -7.89 -6.43 -5.78
CA THR A 228 -7.08 -7.06 -4.75
C THR A 228 -7.58 -6.69 -3.37
N THR A 229 -7.59 -7.67 -2.47
CA THR A 229 -7.72 -7.43 -1.03
C THR A 229 -6.41 -7.84 -0.34
N LEU A 230 -5.85 -6.93 0.46
CA LEU A 230 -4.70 -7.17 1.30
C LEU A 230 -5.14 -7.23 2.76
N VAL A 231 -4.75 -8.25 3.50
CA VAL A 231 -4.99 -8.36 4.95
C VAL A 231 -3.64 -8.50 5.64
N THR A 232 -3.26 -7.50 6.42
CA THR A 232 -2.07 -7.54 7.27
C THR A 232 -2.45 -7.73 8.73
N SER A 233 -1.68 -8.54 9.46
CA SER A 233 -1.88 -8.70 10.90
C SER A 233 -0.55 -8.85 11.64
N SER A 234 -0.49 -8.26 12.83
CA SER A 234 0.67 -8.34 13.73
C SER A 234 0.42 -7.66 15.08
N GLN A 235 1.51 -7.33 15.78
CA GLN A 235 1.57 -6.51 16.98
C GLN A 235 1.88 -5.06 16.62
N ILE A 236 1.37 -4.14 17.43
CA ILE A 236 1.79 -2.74 17.41
C ILE A 236 3.10 -2.57 18.17
N LYS A 237 3.94 -1.63 17.73
CA LYS A 237 5.12 -1.19 18.49
C LYS A 237 4.94 0.24 18.96
N SER A 238 4.90 0.45 20.27
CA SER A 238 4.71 1.77 20.90
C SER A 238 6.03 2.49 21.10
N LEU A 239 6.19 3.65 20.47
CA LEU A 239 7.38 4.50 20.61
C LEU A 239 7.00 5.98 20.53
N TYR A 240 7.23 6.74 21.63
CA TYR A 240 7.12 8.21 21.71
C TYR A 240 5.76 8.79 21.31
N GLY A 241 4.69 8.14 21.74
CA GLY A 241 3.32 8.56 21.46
C GLY A 241 2.83 8.16 20.06
N LYS A 242 3.56 7.28 19.37
CA LYS A 242 3.21 6.72 18.05
C LYS A 242 3.13 5.21 18.13
N TYR A 243 2.27 4.62 17.30
CA TYR A 243 2.18 3.18 17.10
C TYR A 243 2.62 2.79 15.70
N TYR A 244 3.63 1.93 15.61
CA TYR A 244 4.09 1.38 14.34
C TYR A 244 3.40 0.04 14.09
N LEU A 245 2.91 -0.12 12.87
CA LEU A 245 2.28 -1.34 12.37
C LEU A 245 3.36 -2.14 11.64
N VAL A 246 3.85 -3.20 12.27
CA VAL A 246 4.93 -4.05 11.75
C VAL A 246 4.35 -5.41 11.38
N PRO A 247 3.97 -5.66 10.12
CA PRO A 247 3.22 -6.85 9.74
C PRO A 247 4.05 -8.13 9.94
N LYS A 248 3.45 -9.17 10.53
CA LYS A 248 4.01 -10.54 10.58
C LYS A 248 3.35 -11.46 9.56
N ASN A 249 2.13 -11.12 9.15
CA ASN A 249 1.39 -11.79 8.10
C ASN A 249 0.88 -10.76 7.09
N LEU A 250 0.97 -11.09 5.81
CA LEU A 250 0.32 -10.38 4.71
C LEU A 250 -0.37 -11.42 3.81
N LEU A 251 -1.70 -11.39 3.80
CA LEU A 251 -2.53 -12.15 2.87
C LEU A 251 -2.92 -11.25 1.69
N THR A 252 -2.71 -11.72 0.48
CA THR A 252 -3.14 -11.06 -0.76
C THR A 252 -4.14 -11.96 -1.48
N ILE A 253 -5.35 -11.47 -1.68
CA ILE A 253 -6.39 -12.13 -2.48
C ILE A 253 -6.55 -11.31 -3.77
N GLU A 254 -6.20 -11.91 -4.91
CA GLU A 254 -6.43 -11.32 -6.22
C GLU A 254 -7.74 -11.82 -6.82
N TYR A 255 -8.43 -10.95 -7.55
CA TYR A 255 -9.66 -11.29 -8.27
C TYR A 255 -9.47 -11.09 -9.78
N TYR A 256 -10.26 -11.81 -10.57
CA TYR A 256 -10.49 -11.42 -11.96
C TYR A 256 -11.36 -10.16 -11.95
N PHE A 257 -10.86 -9.09 -12.59
CA PHE A 257 -11.46 -7.76 -12.50
C PHE A 257 -12.01 -7.27 -13.86
N HIS A 258 -11.57 -7.85 -14.97
CA HIS A 258 -12.16 -7.60 -16.28
C HIS A 258 -13.54 -8.26 -16.37
N GLY A 259 -14.56 -7.49 -16.79
CA GLY A 259 -15.94 -8.00 -16.85
C GLY A 259 -16.50 -8.48 -15.50
N GLN A 260 -15.97 -7.96 -14.39
CA GLN A 260 -16.31 -8.42 -13.04
C GLN A 260 -17.79 -8.19 -12.69
N ASN A 261 -18.41 -9.22 -12.10
CA ASN A 261 -19.68 -9.10 -11.41
C ASN A 261 -19.42 -8.63 -9.98
N GLN A 262 -19.82 -7.40 -9.64
CA GLN A 262 -19.49 -6.80 -8.34
C GLN A 262 -20.21 -7.47 -7.16
N ASP A 263 -21.36 -8.08 -7.41
CA ASP A 263 -22.12 -8.83 -6.39
C ASP A 263 -21.58 -10.27 -6.24
N HIS A 264 -20.82 -10.73 -7.23
CA HIS A 264 -20.28 -12.07 -7.29
C HIS A 264 -18.84 -12.04 -7.81
N LEU A 265 -17.85 -11.82 -6.95
CA LEU A 265 -16.44 -11.67 -7.37
C LEU A 265 -15.80 -13.04 -7.66
N LEU A 266 -14.99 -13.20 -8.72
CA LEU A 266 -14.28 -14.46 -8.94
C LEU A 266 -12.82 -14.39 -8.42
N PRO A 267 -12.46 -15.14 -7.34
CA PRO A 267 -11.09 -15.17 -6.85
C PRO A 267 -10.13 -15.85 -7.83
N LYS A 268 -8.95 -15.26 -8.00
CA LYS A 268 -7.88 -15.75 -8.89
C LYS A 268 -6.76 -16.42 -8.13
N SER A 269 -6.30 -15.80 -7.05
CA SER A 269 -5.22 -16.35 -6.21
C SER A 269 -5.25 -15.82 -4.79
N VAL A 270 -4.70 -16.62 -3.89
CA VAL A 270 -4.44 -16.29 -2.50
C VAL A 270 -2.94 -16.50 -2.23
N ASN A 271 -2.24 -15.44 -1.83
CA ASN A 271 -0.82 -15.48 -1.48
C ASN A 271 -0.64 -15.05 -0.02
N LEU A 272 0.10 -15.83 0.76
CA LEU A 272 0.48 -15.49 2.12
C LEU A 272 1.98 -15.22 2.18
N LYS A 273 2.39 -14.05 2.65
CA LYS A 273 3.77 -13.72 3.01
C LYS A 273 3.88 -13.58 4.51
N VAL A 274 4.95 -14.12 5.08
CA VAL A 274 5.15 -14.09 6.54
C VAL A 274 6.52 -13.55 6.94
N ASP A 275 6.59 -12.96 8.14
CA ASP A 275 7.83 -12.70 8.85
C ASP A 275 7.99 -13.74 9.96
N SER A 276 8.87 -14.71 9.74
CA SER A 276 9.09 -15.82 10.66
C SER A 276 10.57 -16.03 10.94
N LYS A 277 10.89 -16.71 12.05
CA LYS A 277 12.28 -17.05 12.38
C LYS A 277 12.95 -17.94 11.32
N SER A 278 12.19 -18.77 10.61
CA SER A 278 12.73 -19.72 9.63
C SER A 278 12.91 -19.11 8.25
N THR A 279 12.03 -18.18 7.85
CA THR A 279 12.04 -17.55 6.51
C THR A 279 12.57 -16.12 6.50
N GLY A 280 12.72 -15.48 7.66
CA GLY A 280 12.92 -14.04 7.77
C GLY A 280 11.70 -13.26 7.30
N ASN A 281 11.85 -11.94 7.18
CA ASN A 281 10.77 -11.07 6.73
C ASN A 281 10.61 -11.15 5.19
N GLN A 282 9.49 -11.71 4.73
CA GLN A 282 9.11 -11.78 3.32
C GLN A 282 8.13 -10.66 2.91
N ILE A 283 7.75 -9.79 3.84
CA ILE A 283 6.77 -8.73 3.65
C ILE A 283 7.49 -7.43 3.27
N ASP A 284 7.45 -7.11 1.97
CA ASP A 284 7.99 -5.87 1.41
C ASP A 284 6.91 -4.77 1.43
N LEU A 285 6.65 -4.23 2.62
CA LEU A 285 5.81 -3.06 2.82
C LEU A 285 6.61 -1.99 3.57
N ALA A 286 6.40 -0.73 3.20
CA ALA A 286 6.92 0.38 3.94
C ALA A 286 6.34 0.43 5.36
N ARG A 287 7.17 0.96 6.26
CA ARG A 287 6.79 1.17 7.66
C ARG A 287 5.56 2.06 7.75
N THR A 288 4.53 1.51 8.36
CA THR A 288 3.28 2.21 8.61
C THR A 288 3.22 2.63 10.07
N ARG A 289 2.75 3.84 10.34
CA ARG A 289 2.52 4.31 11.71
C ARG A 289 1.22 5.06 11.87
N ILE A 290 0.72 5.05 13.10
CA ILE A 290 -0.42 5.80 13.57
C ILE A 290 0.06 6.88 14.54
N GLU A 291 -0.47 8.07 14.38
CA GLU A 291 -0.14 9.22 15.19
C GLU A 291 -1.35 10.15 15.32
N GLU A 292 -1.48 10.79 16.49
CA GLU A 292 -2.50 11.80 16.75
C GLU A 292 -1.98 13.18 16.38
N ASP A 293 -2.77 13.93 15.63
CA ASP A 293 -2.51 15.33 15.29
C ASP A 293 -3.82 16.12 15.32
N SER A 294 -3.84 17.23 16.05
CA SER A 294 -5.01 18.12 16.15
C SER A 294 -6.31 17.39 16.54
N ASN A 295 -6.23 16.47 17.51
CA ASN A 295 -7.32 15.59 17.98
C ASN A 295 -7.90 14.63 16.92
N GLN A 296 -7.17 14.40 15.83
CA GLN A 296 -7.50 13.43 14.79
C GLN A 296 -6.41 12.37 14.69
N LEU A 297 -6.79 11.14 14.35
CA LEU A 297 -5.86 10.03 14.16
C LEU A 297 -5.51 9.89 12.69
N TYR A 298 -4.23 9.65 12.42
CA TYR A 298 -3.71 9.57 11.07
C TYR A 298 -2.81 8.37 10.86
N LEU A 299 -2.89 7.78 9.67
CA LEU A 299 -2.07 6.67 9.21
C LEU A 299 -1.08 7.15 8.14
N PHE A 300 0.21 6.91 8.38
CA PHE A 300 1.32 7.32 7.52
C PHE A 300 2.08 6.10 7.03
N SER A 301 2.31 6.05 5.72
CA SER A 301 3.21 5.09 5.06
C SER A 301 3.75 5.75 3.79
N SER A 302 4.96 5.38 3.36
CA SER A 302 5.47 5.84 2.06
C SER A 302 4.83 5.11 0.88
N ASP A 303 4.17 3.97 1.12
CA ASP A 303 3.43 3.24 0.08
C ASP A 303 2.07 3.89 -0.23
N TYR A 304 1.63 4.82 0.62
CA TYR A 304 0.30 5.40 0.58
C TYR A 304 0.34 6.85 0.14
N THR A 305 -0.46 7.19 -0.87
CA THR A 305 -0.74 8.56 -1.24
C THR A 305 -2.04 9.02 -0.59
N VAL A 306 -2.01 10.17 0.10
CA VAL A 306 -3.17 10.68 0.83
C VAL A 306 -4.31 11.00 -0.12
N ARG A 307 -5.47 10.37 0.12
CA ARG A 307 -6.75 10.75 -0.46
C ARG A 307 -7.47 11.64 0.55
N GLN A 308 -7.28 12.95 0.43
CA GLN A 308 -7.78 13.91 1.42
C GLN A 308 -9.30 13.82 1.57
N GLN A 309 -9.75 13.76 2.83
CA GLN A 309 -11.16 13.72 3.19
C GLN A 309 -11.63 15.10 3.70
N GLU A 310 -12.93 15.34 3.66
CA GLU A 310 -13.53 16.55 4.26
C GLU A 310 -13.25 16.59 5.76
N GLY A 311 -12.96 17.78 6.30
CA GLY A 311 -12.63 17.96 7.73
C GLY A 311 -11.24 17.45 8.15
N GLN A 312 -10.42 16.97 7.21
CA GLN A 312 -9.06 16.53 7.48
C GLN A 312 -8.12 17.74 7.71
N SER A 313 -7.53 17.85 8.91
CA SER A 313 -6.61 18.95 9.26
C SER A 313 -5.18 18.77 8.72
N ASN A 314 -4.71 17.52 8.55
CA ASN A 314 -3.35 17.22 8.10
C ASN A 314 -3.35 16.58 6.70
N SER A 315 -2.80 17.26 5.70
CA SER A 315 -2.77 16.80 4.30
C SER A 315 -1.70 15.73 3.98
N LYS A 316 -0.92 15.29 4.97
CA LYS A 316 0.18 14.31 4.79
C LYS A 316 -0.10 12.93 5.38
N GLY A 317 -1.21 12.77 6.11
CA GLY A 317 -1.65 11.47 6.66
C GLY A 317 -3.01 11.06 6.13
N ASN A 318 -3.28 9.76 6.08
CA ASN A 318 -4.63 9.26 5.80
C ASN A 318 -5.45 9.35 7.09
N LEU A 319 -6.55 10.11 7.07
CA LEU A 319 -7.42 10.25 8.24
C LEU A 319 -8.07 8.91 8.62
N LEU A 320 -7.90 8.52 9.88
CA LEU A 320 -8.54 7.35 10.49
C LEU A 320 -9.85 7.77 11.15
N THR A 321 -10.97 7.35 10.57
CA THR A 321 -12.32 7.66 11.08
C THR A 321 -12.84 6.45 11.85
N LYS A 322 -13.28 6.65 13.11
CA LYS A 322 -13.83 5.56 13.92
C LYS A 322 -14.97 4.83 13.19
N SER A 323 -14.99 3.51 13.35
CA SER A 323 -15.94 2.61 12.71
C SER A 323 -16.45 1.59 13.72
N ASN A 324 -17.65 1.07 13.49
CA ASN A 324 -18.20 -0.08 14.22
C ASN A 324 -18.16 -1.36 13.38
N SER A 325 -17.66 -1.30 12.14
CA SER A 325 -17.59 -2.44 11.23
C SER A 325 -16.55 -3.45 11.71
N ASN A 326 -16.98 -4.68 11.95
CA ASN A 326 -16.06 -5.79 12.18
C ASN A 326 -15.28 -6.09 10.89
N GLN A 327 -13.99 -6.37 11.03
CA GLN A 327 -13.21 -6.93 9.93
C GLN A 327 -13.38 -8.45 9.89
N THR A 328 -13.21 -9.01 8.71
CA THR A 328 -13.00 -10.45 8.56
C THR A 328 -11.59 -10.77 9.02
N GLU A 329 -11.44 -11.67 9.98
CA GLU A 329 -10.12 -12.12 10.45
C GLU A 329 -9.34 -12.81 9.33
N LEU A 330 -8.01 -12.72 9.35
CA LEU A 330 -7.14 -13.27 8.28
C LEU A 330 -7.42 -14.75 7.99
N LYS A 331 -7.66 -15.58 9.02
CA LYS A 331 -7.99 -17.01 8.87
C LYS A 331 -9.37 -17.22 8.22
N ASP A 332 -10.31 -16.36 8.55
CA ASP A 332 -11.67 -16.41 8.01
C ASP A 332 -11.67 -15.94 6.56
N ALA A 333 -10.87 -14.94 6.21
CA ALA A 333 -10.72 -14.46 4.83
C ALA A 333 -10.24 -15.59 3.89
N ILE A 334 -9.28 -16.40 4.34
CA ILE A 334 -8.81 -17.59 3.59
C ILE A 334 -9.95 -18.60 3.39
N THR A 335 -10.70 -18.88 4.46
CA THR A 335 -11.82 -19.85 4.47
C THR A 335 -12.96 -19.39 3.56
N GLN A 336 -13.40 -18.15 3.74
CA GLN A 336 -14.48 -17.54 2.97
C GLN A 336 -14.12 -17.48 1.49
N THR A 337 -12.90 -17.09 1.13
CA THR A 337 -12.44 -17.05 -0.27
C THR A 337 -12.51 -18.43 -0.91
N ASN A 338 -12.04 -19.47 -0.22
CA ASN A 338 -12.11 -20.84 -0.74
C ASN A 338 -13.55 -21.33 -0.87
N ASN A 339 -14.39 -21.13 0.16
CA ASN A 339 -15.79 -21.56 0.13
C ASN A 339 -16.56 -20.86 -1.00
N TYR A 340 -16.28 -19.58 -1.22
CA TYR A 340 -16.86 -18.80 -2.30
C TYR A 340 -16.39 -19.29 -3.68
N TYR A 341 -15.12 -19.67 -3.81
CA TYR A 341 -14.64 -20.33 -5.02
C TYR A 341 -15.27 -21.71 -5.25
N LEU A 342 -15.53 -22.49 -4.19
CA LEU A 342 -16.24 -23.76 -4.29
C LEU A 342 -17.70 -23.58 -4.74
N SER A 343 -18.38 -22.50 -4.33
CA SER A 343 -19.73 -22.20 -4.84
C SER A 343 -19.72 -21.86 -6.33
N TYR A 344 -18.67 -21.19 -6.83
CA TYR A 344 -18.46 -21.01 -8.27
C TYR A 344 -18.29 -22.31 -9.01
N LEU A 345 -17.54 -23.27 -8.47
CA LEU A 345 -17.37 -24.58 -9.12
C LEU A 345 -18.68 -25.35 -9.22
N ALA A 346 -19.53 -25.25 -8.21
CA ALA A 346 -20.83 -25.92 -8.20
C ALA A 346 -21.79 -25.29 -9.22
N ASN A 347 -21.88 -23.96 -9.25
CA ASN A 347 -22.80 -23.22 -10.11
C ASN A 347 -22.10 -22.01 -10.78
N PRO A 348 -21.34 -22.22 -11.87
CA PRO A 348 -20.47 -21.19 -12.45
C PRO A 348 -21.20 -19.99 -13.04
N VAL A 349 -22.44 -20.19 -13.50
CA VAL A 349 -23.22 -19.17 -14.21
C VAL A 349 -24.65 -19.20 -13.70
N GLN A 350 -25.09 -18.10 -13.09
CA GLN A 350 -26.47 -17.91 -12.63
C GLN A 350 -27.11 -16.67 -13.28
N SER A 351 -26.31 -15.79 -13.84
CA SER A 351 -26.71 -14.55 -14.50
C SER A 351 -25.83 -14.26 -15.74
N ASN A 352 -26.27 -13.32 -16.58
CA ASN A 352 -25.44 -12.80 -17.68
C ASN A 352 -24.12 -12.20 -17.17
N ALA A 353 -24.10 -11.64 -15.95
CA ALA A 353 -22.90 -11.08 -15.35
C ALA A 353 -21.91 -12.16 -14.93
N ASP A 354 -22.37 -13.26 -14.35
CA ASP A 354 -21.51 -14.42 -14.05
C ASP A 354 -20.96 -15.04 -15.32
N PHE A 355 -21.79 -15.13 -16.37
CA PHE A 355 -21.36 -15.65 -17.66
C PHE A 355 -20.24 -14.79 -18.27
N MET A 356 -20.44 -13.46 -18.29
CA MET A 356 -19.43 -12.52 -18.77
C MET A 356 -18.14 -12.62 -17.96
N GLN A 357 -18.23 -12.63 -16.63
CA GLN A 357 -17.07 -12.74 -15.74
C GLN A 357 -16.30 -14.04 -15.97
N LEU A 358 -17.00 -15.16 -16.16
CA LEU A 358 -16.36 -16.45 -16.45
C LEU A 358 -15.60 -16.41 -17.78
N VAL A 359 -16.21 -15.86 -18.84
CA VAL A 359 -15.56 -15.73 -20.14
C VAL A 359 -14.38 -14.74 -20.09
N ALA A 360 -14.51 -13.65 -19.33
CA ALA A 360 -13.42 -12.70 -19.10
C ALA A 360 -12.25 -13.34 -18.35
N ALA A 361 -12.52 -14.15 -17.32
CA ALA A 361 -11.48 -14.88 -16.59
C ALA A 361 -10.77 -15.93 -17.47
N ILE A 362 -11.49 -16.59 -18.38
CA ILE A 362 -10.89 -17.46 -19.41
C ILE A 362 -10.00 -16.64 -20.35
N SER A 363 -10.47 -15.48 -20.79
CA SER A 363 -9.72 -14.57 -21.67
C SER A 363 -8.42 -14.07 -21.04
N ASP A 364 -8.47 -13.67 -19.76
CA ASP A 364 -7.30 -13.24 -18.98
C ASP A 364 -6.21 -14.31 -18.91
N ASN A 365 -6.61 -15.59 -18.87
CA ASN A 365 -5.67 -16.71 -18.87
C ASN A 365 -5.19 -17.11 -20.27
N ASN A 366 -5.76 -16.54 -21.33
CA ASN A 366 -5.48 -16.89 -22.74
C ASN A 366 -5.09 -15.66 -23.57
N LYS A 367 -4.34 -14.71 -22.99
CA LYS A 367 -3.83 -13.52 -23.69
C LYS A 367 -4.94 -12.69 -24.36
N GLN A 368 -6.02 -12.45 -23.64
CA GLN A 368 -7.17 -11.66 -24.10
C GLN A 368 -7.95 -12.31 -25.27
N LYS A 369 -7.92 -13.64 -25.38
CA LYS A 369 -8.64 -14.40 -26.41
C LYS A 369 -9.71 -15.29 -25.84
N VAL A 370 -10.82 -15.36 -26.56
CA VAL A 370 -11.90 -16.32 -26.36
C VAL A 370 -12.04 -17.14 -27.64
N GLY A 371 -11.46 -18.34 -27.61
CA GLY A 371 -11.18 -19.09 -28.83
C GLY A 371 -10.16 -18.32 -29.68
N ASP A 372 -10.49 -18.07 -30.93
CA ASP A 372 -9.64 -17.31 -31.86
C ASP A 372 -9.93 -15.80 -31.87
N VAL A 373 -10.88 -15.31 -31.06
CA VAL A 373 -11.33 -13.91 -31.09
C VAL A 373 -10.68 -13.11 -29.95
N GLU A 374 -10.05 -11.99 -30.30
CA GLU A 374 -9.50 -11.04 -29.34
C GLU A 374 -10.60 -10.15 -28.77
N VAL A 375 -10.70 -10.10 -27.45
CA VAL A 375 -11.78 -9.40 -26.72
C VAL A 375 -11.21 -8.33 -25.80
N ASP A 376 -11.90 -7.20 -25.71
CA ASP A 376 -11.52 -6.10 -24.82
C ASP A 376 -12.60 -5.86 -23.76
N PHE A 377 -12.39 -6.47 -22.60
CA PHE A 377 -13.22 -6.29 -21.41
C PHE A 377 -12.87 -5.01 -20.61
N GLY A 378 -11.84 -4.26 -21.01
CA GLY A 378 -11.60 -2.89 -20.55
C GLY A 378 -12.40 -1.85 -21.33
N GLY A 379 -12.95 -2.23 -22.49
CA GLY A 379 -13.83 -1.43 -23.33
C GLY A 379 -15.30 -1.45 -22.89
N LYS A 380 -16.23 -1.36 -23.85
CA LYS A 380 -17.67 -1.35 -23.55
C LYS A 380 -18.19 -2.78 -23.47
N TYR A 381 -18.98 -3.07 -22.45
CA TYR A 381 -19.67 -4.34 -22.31
C TYR A 381 -21.08 -4.16 -21.73
N SER A 382 -21.91 -5.19 -21.83
CA SER A 382 -23.27 -5.19 -21.26
C SER A 382 -23.77 -6.57 -20.93
N THR A 383 -24.43 -6.69 -19.78
CA THR A 383 -25.02 -7.93 -19.24
C THR A 383 -26.55 -7.86 -19.13
N ASN A 384 -27.18 -6.72 -19.43
CA ASN A 384 -28.63 -6.52 -19.24
C ASN A 384 -29.45 -6.92 -20.48
N GLN A 385 -28.96 -7.89 -21.24
CA GLN A 385 -29.61 -8.32 -22.48
C GLN A 385 -30.75 -9.30 -22.19
N ASN A 386 -31.84 -9.16 -22.94
CA ASN A 386 -32.85 -10.20 -23.00
C ASN A 386 -32.44 -11.21 -24.07
N VAL A 387 -32.44 -12.50 -23.73
CA VAL A 387 -31.97 -13.55 -24.64
C VAL A 387 -32.81 -13.63 -25.92
N SER A 388 -34.09 -13.27 -25.84
CA SER A 388 -35.03 -13.24 -26.97
C SER A 388 -34.66 -12.22 -28.04
N ASP A 389 -33.84 -11.21 -27.72
CA ASP A 389 -33.44 -10.16 -28.66
C ASP A 389 -32.34 -10.64 -29.62
N TYR A 390 -31.76 -11.82 -29.36
CA TYR A 390 -30.63 -12.40 -30.07
C TYR A 390 -30.96 -13.80 -30.62
N LYS A 391 -32.14 -13.97 -31.20
CA LYS A 391 -32.56 -15.24 -31.82
C LYS A 391 -31.75 -15.54 -33.07
N GLY A 392 -31.04 -16.66 -33.05
CA GLY A 392 -30.28 -17.14 -34.19
C GLY A 392 -31.13 -17.95 -35.15
N VAL A 393 -30.72 -17.97 -36.42
CA VAL A 393 -31.25 -18.81 -37.48
C VAL A 393 -30.10 -19.68 -38.00
N ASP A 394 -30.36 -20.96 -38.21
CA ASP A 394 -29.35 -21.89 -38.76
C ASP A 394 -29.19 -21.74 -40.28
N VAL A 395 -28.28 -22.54 -40.86
CA VAL A 395 -27.96 -22.50 -42.30
C VAL A 395 -29.14 -22.90 -43.20
N ASP A 396 -30.12 -23.61 -42.65
CA ASP A 396 -31.31 -24.09 -43.37
C ASP A 396 -32.51 -23.14 -43.17
N GLY A 397 -32.33 -22.02 -42.45
CA GLY A 397 -33.37 -21.03 -42.20
C GLY A 397 -34.26 -21.32 -40.99
N ASN A 398 -33.94 -22.33 -40.18
CA ASN A 398 -34.72 -22.67 -38.99
C ASN A 398 -34.27 -21.87 -37.77
N SER A 399 -35.22 -21.55 -36.88
CA SER A 399 -34.91 -20.89 -35.61
C SER A 399 -34.03 -21.78 -34.74
N GLN A 400 -32.91 -21.24 -34.28
CA GLN A 400 -32.07 -21.91 -33.28
C GLN A 400 -32.68 -21.78 -31.88
N PRO A 401 -32.34 -22.68 -30.94
CA PRO A 401 -32.75 -22.56 -29.54
C PRO A 401 -32.26 -21.25 -28.92
N ASP A 402 -33.04 -20.70 -27.99
CA ASP A 402 -32.65 -19.53 -27.21
C ASP A 402 -31.42 -19.86 -26.34
N MET A 403 -30.49 -18.91 -26.26
CA MET A 403 -29.37 -19.00 -25.33
C MET A 403 -29.88 -18.87 -23.89
N GLN A 404 -29.20 -19.52 -22.94
CA GLN A 404 -29.50 -19.42 -21.51
C GLN A 404 -29.03 -18.08 -20.93
N TYR A 405 -27.89 -17.59 -21.41
CA TYR A 405 -27.28 -16.32 -20.99
C TYR A 405 -26.61 -15.65 -22.18
N VAL A 406 -26.61 -14.32 -22.20
CA VAL A 406 -26.01 -13.50 -23.27
C VAL A 406 -25.30 -12.30 -22.67
N PHE A 407 -24.12 -11.96 -23.20
CA PHE A 407 -23.47 -10.68 -22.94
C PHE A 407 -22.84 -10.10 -24.20
N LEU A 408 -22.60 -8.79 -24.14
CA LEU A 408 -21.95 -8.03 -25.19
C LEU A 408 -20.60 -7.54 -24.69
N VAL A 409 -19.59 -7.58 -25.55
CA VAL A 409 -18.27 -7.03 -25.29
C VAL A 409 -17.67 -6.43 -26.55
N THR A 410 -16.86 -5.39 -26.42
CA THR A 410 -16.09 -4.85 -27.54
C THR A 410 -14.99 -5.83 -27.97
N ALA A 411 -14.77 -5.92 -29.28
CA ALA A 411 -13.58 -6.57 -29.82
C ALA A 411 -12.33 -5.74 -29.46
N ALA A 412 -11.18 -6.39 -29.27
CA ALA A 412 -9.91 -5.68 -29.21
C ALA A 412 -9.65 -4.99 -30.56
N GLN A 413 -9.03 -3.81 -30.57
CA GLN A 413 -8.97 -2.87 -31.73
C GLN A 413 -8.43 -3.40 -33.07
N ASN A 414 -8.05 -4.67 -33.20
CA ASN A 414 -7.51 -5.24 -34.44
C ASN A 414 -8.59 -5.86 -35.34
N GLY A 415 -9.20 -5.01 -36.17
CA GLY A 415 -9.62 -5.38 -37.52
C GLY A 415 -11.11 -5.35 -37.80
N ASP A 416 -11.47 -4.71 -38.92
CA ASP A 416 -12.80 -4.69 -39.55
C ASP A 416 -13.41 -6.08 -39.87
N ASN A 417 -12.69 -7.16 -39.53
CA ASN A 417 -13.06 -8.56 -39.73
C ASN A 417 -13.52 -9.27 -38.44
N SER A 418 -13.56 -8.59 -37.30
CA SER A 418 -14.14 -9.16 -36.09
C SER A 418 -15.65 -9.45 -36.32
N PRO A 419 -16.18 -10.59 -35.86
CA PRO A 419 -17.57 -11.00 -36.09
C PRO A 419 -18.54 -10.23 -35.18
N THR A 420 -18.44 -8.90 -35.19
CA THR A 420 -19.27 -8.02 -34.36
C THR A 420 -20.63 -7.83 -35.00
N VAL A 421 -21.67 -7.81 -34.17
CA VAL A 421 -23.03 -7.45 -34.55
C VAL A 421 -23.23 -5.96 -34.29
N ALA A 422 -23.82 -5.25 -35.27
CA ALA A 422 -24.15 -3.85 -35.13
C ALA A 422 -25.41 -3.67 -34.28
N THR A 423 -25.35 -2.75 -33.31
CA THR A 423 -26.48 -2.35 -32.46
C THR A 423 -26.62 -0.83 -32.50
N SER A 424 -27.74 -0.30 -32.00
CA SER A 424 -27.93 1.15 -31.83
C SER A 424 -26.89 1.82 -30.91
N LYS A 425 -26.16 1.02 -30.12
CA LYS A 425 -25.12 1.49 -29.17
C LYS A 425 -23.69 1.25 -29.66
N GLY A 426 -23.52 0.68 -30.85
CA GLY A 426 -22.22 0.36 -31.46
C GLY A 426 -22.11 -1.10 -31.91
N LYS A 427 -20.92 -1.50 -32.33
CA LYS A 427 -20.59 -2.86 -32.76
C LYS A 427 -20.04 -3.67 -31.59
N PHE A 428 -20.61 -4.85 -31.35
CA PHE A 428 -20.24 -5.72 -30.23
C PHE A 428 -20.03 -7.16 -30.68
N LEU A 429 -19.11 -7.86 -30.02
CA LEU A 429 -19.14 -9.32 -29.99
C LEU A 429 -20.26 -9.72 -29.04
N VAL A 430 -21.15 -10.60 -29.51
CA VAL A 430 -22.28 -11.10 -28.73
C VAL A 430 -22.04 -12.56 -28.41
N TYR A 431 -21.76 -12.87 -27.15
CA TYR A 431 -21.54 -14.24 -26.70
C TYR A 431 -22.79 -14.79 -26.03
N GLY A 432 -23.04 -16.07 -26.25
CA GLY A 432 -24.18 -16.81 -25.71
C GLY A 432 -23.73 -18.12 -25.06
N MET A 433 -24.43 -18.55 -24.01
CA MET A 433 -24.24 -19.86 -23.39
C MET A 433 -25.46 -20.73 -23.65
N LEU A 434 -25.23 -21.96 -24.12
CA LEU A 434 -26.26 -23.00 -24.21
C LEU A 434 -25.66 -24.35 -23.86
N ASN A 435 -26.29 -25.08 -22.92
CA ASN A 435 -25.85 -26.41 -22.48
C ASN A 435 -24.36 -26.45 -22.09
N ASN A 436 -23.92 -25.43 -21.34
CA ASN A 436 -22.53 -25.23 -20.91
C ASN A 436 -21.50 -25.15 -22.06
N LYS A 437 -21.94 -24.72 -23.25
CA LYS A 437 -21.09 -24.45 -24.40
C LYS A 437 -21.16 -22.98 -24.76
N LEU A 438 -20.04 -22.44 -25.23
CA LEU A 438 -19.90 -21.06 -25.63
C LEU A 438 -20.24 -20.89 -27.11
N TYR A 439 -21.11 -19.93 -27.42
CA TYR A 439 -21.48 -19.56 -28.76
C TYR A 439 -21.16 -18.07 -29.00
N LEU A 440 -20.86 -17.75 -30.25
CA LEU A 440 -20.66 -16.39 -30.74
C LEU A 440 -21.69 -16.13 -31.82
N LEU A 441 -22.46 -15.06 -31.68
CA LEU A 441 -23.42 -14.64 -32.69
C LEU A 441 -22.64 -14.05 -33.86
N ARG A 442 -22.93 -14.54 -35.07
CA ARG A 442 -22.30 -14.08 -36.31
C ARG A 442 -23.35 -13.58 -37.28
N GLN A 443 -23.02 -12.53 -38.02
CA GLN A 443 -23.70 -12.16 -39.24
C GLN A 443 -22.91 -12.75 -40.42
N PRO A 444 -23.54 -13.49 -41.35
CA PRO A 444 -22.83 -14.11 -42.47
C PRO A 444 -22.20 -13.07 -43.41
N ASP A 445 -22.82 -11.90 -43.55
CA ASP A 445 -22.35 -10.76 -44.34
C ASP A 445 -22.85 -9.43 -43.73
N LYS A 446 -22.24 -8.30 -44.15
CA LYS A 446 -22.50 -6.97 -43.57
C LYS A 446 -23.95 -6.50 -43.76
N ASP A 447 -24.65 -7.01 -44.76
CA ASP A 447 -26.00 -6.61 -45.13
C ASP A 447 -27.06 -7.65 -44.71
N SER A 448 -26.65 -8.75 -44.06
CA SER A 448 -27.57 -9.77 -43.58
C SER A 448 -28.44 -9.27 -42.44
N THR A 449 -29.75 -9.46 -42.59
CA THR A 449 -30.72 -9.30 -41.49
C THR A 449 -30.76 -10.52 -40.57
N THR A 450 -30.12 -11.62 -40.96
CA THR A 450 -30.08 -12.87 -40.20
C THR A 450 -28.78 -13.00 -39.41
N VAL A 451 -28.89 -13.60 -38.22
CA VAL A 451 -27.76 -13.88 -37.33
C VAL A 451 -27.75 -15.36 -36.99
N THR A 452 -26.57 -15.94 -36.82
CA THR A 452 -26.40 -17.37 -36.50
C THR A 452 -25.49 -17.55 -35.31
N TRP A 453 -25.93 -18.32 -34.32
CA TRP A 453 -25.08 -18.76 -33.22
C TRP A 453 -24.11 -19.82 -33.70
N THR A 454 -22.82 -19.51 -33.63
CA THR A 454 -21.75 -20.42 -33.99
C THR A 454 -21.03 -20.88 -32.73
N LEU A 455 -20.86 -22.20 -32.58
CA LEU A 455 -20.10 -22.77 -31.46
C LEU A 455 -18.65 -22.24 -31.50
N VAL A 456 -18.18 -21.70 -30.39
CA VAL A 456 -16.78 -21.35 -30.21
C VAL A 456 -16.02 -22.64 -29.87
N LYS A 457 -15.30 -23.16 -30.85
CA LYS A 457 -14.54 -24.40 -30.71
C LYS A 457 -13.43 -24.25 -29.68
N ASP A 458 -13.10 -25.36 -29.02
CA ASP A 458 -11.96 -25.51 -28.11
C ASP A 458 -11.96 -24.57 -26.89
N VAL A 459 -13.10 -23.93 -26.58
CA VAL A 459 -13.29 -23.16 -25.34
C VAL A 459 -14.17 -23.94 -24.38
N SER A 460 -13.59 -24.31 -23.24
CA SER A 460 -14.32 -24.92 -22.13
C SER A 460 -14.74 -23.84 -21.13
N LEU A 461 -16.04 -23.73 -20.85
CA LEU A 461 -16.58 -22.85 -19.81
C LEU A 461 -16.32 -23.42 -18.41
N LYS A 462 -15.05 -23.51 -18.05
CA LYS A 462 -14.58 -23.98 -16.74
C LYS A 462 -14.04 -22.82 -15.93
N VAL A 463 -14.43 -22.77 -14.67
CA VAL A 463 -13.88 -21.80 -13.70
C VAL A 463 -12.37 -22.01 -13.60
N PRO A 464 -11.54 -20.99 -13.84
CA PRO A 464 -10.09 -21.10 -13.68
C PRO A 464 -9.70 -21.47 -12.25
N ALA A 465 -8.65 -22.29 -12.10
CA ALA A 465 -8.22 -22.78 -10.80
C ALA A 465 -7.76 -21.66 -9.86
N LEU A 466 -8.32 -21.59 -8.65
CA LEU A 466 -7.83 -20.75 -7.57
C LEU A 466 -6.45 -21.24 -7.10
N LYS A 467 -5.46 -20.34 -7.08
CA LYS A 467 -4.08 -20.67 -6.72
C LYS A 467 -3.78 -20.24 -5.29
N PHE A 468 -3.27 -21.15 -4.46
CA PHE A 468 -2.77 -20.86 -3.12
C PHE A 468 -1.25 -20.93 -3.09
N THR A 469 -0.61 -19.90 -2.52
CA THR A 469 0.84 -19.79 -2.43
C THR A 469 1.29 -19.21 -1.10
N VAL A 470 2.47 -19.60 -0.64
CA VAL A 470 3.13 -19.05 0.56
C VAL A 470 4.57 -18.67 0.27
N ASN A 471 5.04 -17.59 0.89
CA ASN A 471 6.40 -17.09 0.77
C ASN A 471 7.04 -16.90 2.14
#